data_AF-A0A8I2FYV5-F1
#
_entry.id   AF-A0A8I2FYV5-F1
#
_cell.length_a   1.000
_cell.length_b   1.000
_cell.length_c   1.000
_cell.angle_alpha   90.00
_cell.angle_beta   90.00
_cell.angle_gamma   90.00
#
_symmetry.space_group_name_H-M   'P 1'
#
loop_
_entity.id
_entity.type
_entity.pdbx_description
1 polymer ?
#
loop_
_entity_poly.entity_id
_entity_poly.type
_entity_poly.pdbx_seq_one_letter_code
_entity_poly.pdbx_strand_id
1 'polypeptide(L)'
;MSEELGLTDRHVFFHDWIPYDERESYLLEADLGLSLHLDHVETRFAFRNRILDYIWAGLPIISTQGDTASELVAQHNLGSVVDYQDVPGVAHAILELLDIPDLKKKVGERVSGLIPKYQWSQTTQPLVAFCQSPRFAPDRGKLKKVSLNTFEASQVIKEKPSSSRFPWSIFLSIVRNSKGRW
;
A
#
# COMPACT_ATOMS: atom_id res chain seq x y z
N MET A 1 -8.37 13.80 -18.15
CA MET A 1 -9.59 13.05 -17.80
C MET A 1 -10.62 13.88 -17.02
N SER A 2 -10.43 14.32 -15.77
CA SER A 2 -11.46 15.14 -15.08
C SER A 2 -11.64 16.54 -15.70
N GLU A 3 -10.53 17.16 -16.13
CA GLU A 3 -10.54 18.45 -16.84
C GLU A 3 -11.26 18.35 -18.19
N GLU A 4 -10.98 17.27 -18.95
CA GLU A 4 -11.64 16.98 -20.23
C GLU A 4 -13.15 16.76 -20.09
N LEU A 5 -13.59 16.25 -18.93
CA LEU A 5 -15.00 16.05 -18.59
C LEU A 5 -15.64 17.29 -17.93
N GLY A 6 -14.87 18.36 -17.67
CA GLY A 6 -15.36 19.59 -17.04
C GLY A 6 -15.82 19.42 -15.58
N LEU A 7 -15.24 18.45 -14.86
CA LEU A 7 -15.63 18.10 -13.48
C LEU A 7 -14.71 18.69 -12.41
N THR A 8 -13.50 19.08 -12.79
CA THR A 8 -12.52 19.70 -11.89
C THR A 8 -13.09 20.99 -11.28
N ASP A 9 -12.79 21.24 -10.00
CA ASP A 9 -13.23 22.40 -9.21
C ASP A 9 -14.75 22.57 -9.04
N ARG A 10 -15.53 21.55 -9.43
CA ARG A 10 -16.98 21.51 -9.25
C ARG A 10 -17.46 20.25 -8.55
N HIS A 11 -16.96 19.11 -8.98
CA HIS A 11 -17.30 17.79 -8.43
C HIS A 11 -16.05 17.02 -7.99
N VAL A 12 -14.92 17.27 -8.64
CA VAL A 12 -13.63 16.68 -8.29
C VAL A 12 -12.71 17.79 -7.84
N PHE A 13 -12.27 17.70 -6.59
CA PHE A 13 -11.32 18.63 -5.99
C PHE A 13 -10.01 17.88 -5.74
N PHE A 14 -8.90 18.45 -6.21
CA PHE A 14 -7.56 17.96 -5.91
C PHE A 14 -6.95 18.86 -4.85
N HIS A 15 -6.50 18.25 -3.75
CA HIS A 15 -5.82 18.97 -2.68
C HIS A 15 -4.32 18.70 -2.73
N ASP A 16 -3.54 19.73 -2.42
CA ASP A 16 -2.13 19.57 -2.08
C ASP A 16 -1.97 18.81 -0.77
N TRP A 17 -0.72 18.67 -0.32
CA TRP A 17 -0.42 18.03 0.96
C TRP A 17 -1.19 18.70 2.11
N ILE A 18 -2.00 17.90 2.81
CA ILE A 18 -2.78 18.33 3.97
C ILE A 18 -1.96 18.11 5.25
N PRO A 19 -1.83 19.12 6.13
CA PRO A 19 -1.25 18.96 7.46
C PRO A 19 -1.89 17.82 8.25
N TYR A 20 -1.08 17.15 9.07
CA TYR A 20 -1.52 15.93 9.76
C TYR A 20 -2.71 16.17 10.71
N ASP A 21 -2.73 17.31 11.38
CA ASP A 21 -3.76 17.77 12.31
C ASP A 21 -5.06 18.24 11.62
N GLU A 22 -5.00 18.64 10.36
CA GLU A 22 -6.21 19.04 9.60
C GLU A 22 -6.91 17.86 8.92
N ARG A 23 -6.19 16.75 8.78
CA ARG A 23 -6.64 15.56 8.06
C ARG A 23 -7.94 14.96 8.63
N GLU A 24 -8.11 15.01 9.95
CA GLU A 24 -9.26 14.42 10.63
C GLU A 24 -10.59 15.03 10.16
N SER A 25 -10.62 16.34 9.92
CA SER A 25 -11.80 17.05 9.43
C SER A 25 -12.27 16.48 8.09
N TYR A 26 -11.37 16.24 7.15
CA TYR A 26 -11.68 15.64 5.85
C TYR A 26 -12.30 14.24 5.99
N LEU A 27 -11.76 13.41 6.90
CA LEU A 27 -12.26 12.05 7.10
C LEU A 27 -13.63 12.05 7.81
N LEU A 28 -13.83 12.95 8.77
CA LEU A 28 -15.07 13.05 9.53
C LEU A 28 -16.21 13.65 8.71
N GLU A 29 -15.91 14.52 7.75
CA GLU A 29 -16.89 15.09 6.80
C GLU A 29 -17.22 14.16 5.64
N ALA A 30 -16.33 13.24 5.26
CA ALA A 30 -16.58 12.31 4.15
C ALA A 30 -17.73 11.32 4.45
N ASP A 31 -18.41 10.89 3.39
CA ASP A 31 -19.44 9.84 3.45
C ASP A 31 -18.88 8.44 3.20
N LEU A 32 -17.86 8.32 2.35
CA LEU A 32 -17.24 7.08 1.91
C LEU A 32 -15.71 7.22 1.79
N GLY A 33 -14.99 6.14 2.09
CA GLY A 33 -13.56 6.02 1.82
C GLY A 33 -13.30 5.14 0.59
N LEU A 34 -12.47 5.61 -0.34
CA LEU A 34 -12.06 4.83 -1.51
C LEU A 34 -10.61 4.35 -1.37
N SER A 35 -10.38 3.08 -1.68
CA SER A 35 -9.05 2.46 -1.75
C SER A 35 -8.95 1.61 -3.02
N LEU A 36 -8.84 2.31 -4.16
CA LEU A 36 -8.86 1.72 -5.50
C LEU A 36 -7.43 1.61 -6.05
N HIS A 37 -6.95 0.39 -6.25
CA HIS A 37 -5.57 0.13 -6.64
C HIS A 37 -5.50 -0.83 -7.82
N LEU A 38 -4.34 -0.89 -8.47
CA LEU A 38 -4.10 -1.78 -9.61
C LEU A 38 -3.55 -3.14 -9.15
N ASP A 39 -3.73 -4.17 -9.98
CA ASP A 39 -3.21 -5.52 -9.72
C ASP A 39 -1.69 -5.54 -9.95
N HIS A 40 -0.95 -5.43 -8.85
CA HIS A 40 0.51 -5.49 -8.81
C HIS A 40 0.95 -6.46 -7.72
N VAL A 41 2.15 -7.03 -7.84
CA VAL A 41 2.65 -7.96 -6.82
C VAL A 41 2.77 -7.28 -5.45
N GLU A 42 3.18 -6.01 -5.43
CA GLU A 42 3.22 -5.18 -4.21
C GLU A 42 1.85 -5.06 -3.55
N THR A 43 0.79 -4.87 -4.33
CA THR A 43 -0.60 -4.75 -3.86
C THR A 43 -1.01 -5.91 -2.95
N ARG A 44 -0.57 -7.13 -3.26
CA ARG A 44 -0.99 -8.34 -2.54
C ARG A 44 -0.34 -8.47 -1.17
N PHE A 45 0.83 -7.85 -0.97
CA PHE A 45 1.60 -7.96 0.26
C PHE A 45 1.67 -6.66 1.06
N ALA A 46 1.27 -5.53 0.47
CA ALA A 46 1.23 -4.24 1.14
C ALA A 46 -0.05 -4.10 1.98
N PHE A 47 0.13 -3.91 3.29
CA PHE A 47 -0.96 -3.45 4.13
C PHE A 47 -1.14 -1.93 3.94
N ARG A 48 -2.24 -1.53 3.30
CA ARG A 48 -2.53 -0.12 3.01
C ARG A 48 -3.04 0.59 4.26
N ASN A 49 -2.15 1.29 4.95
CA ASN A 49 -2.47 1.98 6.19
C ASN A 49 -3.62 2.99 6.07
N ARG A 50 -3.88 3.56 4.88
CA ARG A 50 -4.99 4.51 4.66
C ARG A 50 -6.36 3.92 5.06
N ILE A 51 -6.51 2.60 4.97
CA ILE A 51 -7.75 1.94 5.38
C ILE A 51 -7.99 2.05 6.90
N LEU A 52 -6.93 2.08 7.71
CA LEU A 52 -7.05 2.22 9.15
C LEU A 52 -7.66 3.57 9.55
N ASP A 53 -7.41 4.59 8.75
CA ASP A 53 -7.95 5.91 9.00
C ASP A 53 -9.43 6.02 8.61
N TYR A 54 -9.84 5.31 7.55
CA TYR A 54 -11.26 5.17 7.21
C TYR A 54 -12.00 4.40 8.31
N ILE A 55 -11.39 3.33 8.81
CA ILE A 55 -11.89 2.55 9.95
C ILE A 55 -11.99 3.45 11.18
N TRP A 56 -10.94 4.18 11.52
CA TRP A 56 -10.93 5.12 12.65
C TRP A 56 -12.05 6.17 12.55
N ALA A 57 -12.31 6.70 11.35
CA ALA A 57 -13.39 7.65 11.09
C ALA A 57 -14.79 7.00 10.95
N GLY A 58 -14.90 5.68 11.05
CA GLY A 58 -16.15 4.94 10.87
C GLY A 58 -16.73 5.00 9.45
N LEU A 59 -15.89 5.28 8.45
CA LEU A 59 -16.31 5.40 7.06
C LEU A 59 -16.61 4.03 6.45
N PRO A 60 -17.72 3.90 5.70
CA PRO A 60 -17.89 2.79 4.77
C PRO A 60 -16.82 2.85 3.66
N ILE A 61 -16.27 1.70 3.28
CA ILE A 61 -15.10 1.62 2.39
C ILE A 61 -15.45 0.91 1.10
N ILE A 62 -15.04 1.47 -0.03
CA ILE A 62 -14.98 0.75 -1.31
C ILE A 62 -13.52 0.46 -1.62
N SER A 63 -13.18 -0.82 -1.68
CA SER A 63 -11.81 -1.28 -1.94
C SER A 63 -11.73 -2.22 -3.12
N THR A 64 -10.64 -2.14 -3.89
CA THR A 64 -10.32 -3.19 -4.86
C THR A 64 -9.95 -4.49 -4.13
N GLN A 65 -10.35 -5.64 -4.68
CA GLN A 65 -10.02 -6.95 -4.11
C GLN A 65 -8.52 -7.28 -4.12
N GLY A 66 -8.12 -8.29 -3.35
CA GLY A 66 -6.81 -8.94 -3.49
C GLY A 66 -5.74 -8.49 -2.49
N ASP A 67 -6.14 -7.75 -1.45
CA ASP A 67 -5.30 -7.41 -0.32
C ASP A 67 -6.02 -7.69 1.03
N THR A 68 -5.26 -7.67 2.12
CA THR A 68 -5.80 -7.84 3.49
C THR A 68 -6.83 -6.77 3.86
N ALA A 69 -6.75 -5.60 3.22
CA ALA A 69 -7.68 -4.49 3.43
C ALA A 69 -9.08 -4.85 2.93
N SER A 70 -9.18 -5.38 1.70
CA SER A 70 -10.42 -5.84 1.07
C SER A 70 -11.04 -7.04 1.81
N GLU A 71 -10.21 -7.95 2.31
CA GLU A 71 -10.65 -9.06 3.17
C GLU A 71 -11.31 -8.53 4.45
N LEU A 72 -10.72 -7.50 5.08
CA LEU A 72 -11.28 -6.89 6.28
C LEU A 72 -12.63 -6.21 6.01
N VAL A 73 -12.73 -5.49 4.89
CA VAL A 73 -13.98 -4.83 4.46
C VAL A 73 -15.09 -5.85 4.27
N ALA A 74 -14.81 -6.95 3.56
CA ALA A 74 -15.77 -8.01 3.32
C ALA A 74 -16.15 -8.76 4.60
N GLN A 75 -15.17 -9.20 5.39
CA GLN A 75 -15.40 -10.02 6.59
C GLN A 75 -16.23 -9.30 7.66
N HIS A 76 -16.08 -7.98 7.78
CA HIS A 76 -16.77 -7.19 8.79
C HIS A 76 -17.91 -6.35 8.25
N ASN A 77 -18.30 -6.53 6.98
CA ASN A 77 -19.35 -5.76 6.32
C ASN A 77 -19.15 -4.25 6.47
N LEU A 78 -17.94 -3.77 6.14
CA LEU A 78 -17.56 -2.35 6.29
C LEU A 78 -17.79 -1.55 5.01
N GLY A 79 -18.34 -2.15 3.96
CA GLY A 79 -18.59 -1.49 2.68
C GLY A 79 -18.63 -2.50 1.54
N SER A 80 -17.98 -2.19 0.42
CA SER A 80 -18.01 -3.00 -0.80
C SER A 80 -16.61 -3.31 -1.33
N VAL A 81 -16.47 -4.47 -1.96
CA VAL A 81 -15.25 -4.90 -2.64
C VAL A 81 -15.52 -5.02 -4.13
N VAL A 82 -14.67 -4.37 -4.94
CA VAL A 82 -14.83 -4.29 -6.40
C VAL A 82 -13.63 -4.88 -7.13
N ASP A 83 -13.81 -5.17 -8.42
CA ASP A 83 -12.74 -5.64 -9.30
C ASP A 83 -11.74 -4.54 -9.68
N TYR A 84 -10.56 -4.96 -10.12
CA TYR A 84 -9.53 -4.05 -10.62
C TYR A 84 -10.04 -3.31 -11.85
N GLN A 85 -9.92 -1.98 -11.84
CA GLN A 85 -10.32 -1.10 -12.95
C GLN A 85 -11.81 -1.19 -13.31
N ASP A 86 -12.65 -1.66 -12.38
CA ASP A 86 -14.09 -1.77 -12.58
C ASP A 86 -14.82 -0.45 -12.30
N VAL A 87 -14.78 0.47 -13.27
CA VAL A 87 -15.45 1.77 -13.17
C VAL A 87 -16.97 1.63 -12.92
N PRO A 88 -17.71 0.77 -13.67
CA PRO A 88 -19.13 0.55 -13.40
C PRO A 88 -19.39 0.01 -11.99
N GLY A 89 -18.61 -0.96 -11.51
CA GLY A 89 -18.76 -1.52 -10.17
C GLY A 89 -18.49 -0.49 -9.07
N VAL A 90 -17.49 0.37 -9.23
CA VAL A 90 -17.24 1.49 -8.30
C VAL A 90 -18.43 2.45 -8.28
N ALA A 91 -18.94 2.86 -9.44
CA ALA A 91 -20.07 3.79 -9.52
C ALA A 91 -21.34 3.19 -8.88
N HIS A 92 -21.62 1.91 -9.14
CA HIS A 92 -22.73 1.20 -8.54
C HIS A 92 -22.60 1.10 -7.02
N ALA A 93 -21.43 0.70 -6.52
CA ALA A 93 -21.15 0.60 -5.10
C ALA A 93 -21.30 1.94 -4.37
N ILE A 94 -20.88 3.05 -4.99
CA ILE A 94 -21.09 4.40 -4.42
C ILE A 94 -22.59 4.66 -4.24
N LEU A 95 -23.40 4.46 -5.28
CA LEU A 95 -24.84 4.73 -5.23
C LEU A 95 -25.54 3.84 -4.20
N GLU A 96 -25.26 2.53 -4.22
CA GLU A 96 -25.87 1.59 -3.27
C GLU A 96 -25.53 1.92 -1.82
N LEU A 97 -24.28 2.25 -1.52
CA LEU A 97 -23.86 2.56 -0.14
C LEU A 97 -24.47 3.89 0.34
N LEU A 98 -24.56 4.91 -0.53
CA LEU A 98 -25.16 6.19 -0.18
C LEU A 98 -26.69 6.11 0.01
N ASP A 99 -27.35 5.16 -0.64
CA ASP A 99 -28.79 4.91 -0.46
C ASP A 99 -29.13 4.18 0.85
N ILE A 100 -28.15 3.63 1.58
CA ILE A 100 -28.38 2.95 2.85
C ILE A 100 -28.52 3.98 3.99
N PRO A 101 -29.67 4.06 4.67
CA PRO A 101 -29.85 4.99 5.77
C PRO A 101 -28.90 4.69 6.94
N ASP A 102 -28.30 5.73 7.51
CA ASP A 102 -27.39 5.68 8.66
C ASP A 102 -26.20 4.72 8.47
N LEU A 103 -25.75 4.47 7.24
CA LEU A 103 -24.70 3.50 6.95
C LEU A 103 -23.42 3.80 7.73
N LYS A 104 -22.96 5.06 7.74
CA LYS A 104 -21.75 5.48 8.47
C LYS A 104 -21.83 5.13 9.96
N LYS A 105 -22.99 5.35 10.60
CA LYS A 105 -23.22 4.97 11.99
C LYS A 105 -23.14 3.45 12.18
N LYS A 106 -23.81 2.68 11.32
CA LYS A 106 -23.79 1.21 11.36
C LYS A 106 -22.39 0.64 11.17
N VAL A 107 -21.60 1.24 10.28
CA VAL A 107 -20.18 0.86 10.07
C VAL A 107 -19.35 1.23 11.30
N GLY A 108 -19.52 2.42 11.88
CA GLY A 108 -18.88 2.81 13.12
C GLY A 108 -19.13 1.83 14.28
N GLU A 109 -20.36 1.34 14.42
CA GLU A 109 -20.72 0.31 15.40
C GLU A 109 -19.97 -1.01 15.15
N ARG A 110 -19.87 -1.48 13.90
CA ARG A 110 -19.11 -2.69 13.53
C ARG A 110 -17.62 -2.53 13.81
N VAL A 111 -17.06 -1.37 13.47
CA VAL A 111 -15.65 -1.05 13.69
C VAL A 111 -15.32 -0.99 15.18
N SER A 112 -16.22 -0.50 16.02
CA SER A 112 -15.96 -0.39 17.46
C SER A 112 -15.49 -1.72 18.10
N GLY A 113 -16.00 -2.86 17.61
CA GLY A 113 -15.58 -4.20 18.03
C GLY A 113 -14.22 -4.64 17.49
N LEU A 114 -13.69 -3.98 16.46
CA LEU A 114 -12.40 -4.26 15.84
C LEU A 114 -11.27 -3.45 16.46
N ILE A 115 -11.54 -2.21 16.91
CA ILE A 115 -10.53 -1.27 17.43
C ILE A 115 -9.55 -1.95 18.40
N PRO A 116 -9.97 -2.73 19.41
CA PRO A 116 -9.04 -3.33 20.36
C PRO A 116 -7.96 -4.19 19.70
N LYS A 117 -8.27 -4.88 18.59
CA LYS A 117 -7.31 -5.76 17.87
C LYS A 117 -6.25 -4.99 17.10
N TYR A 118 -6.53 -3.75 16.72
CA TYR A 118 -5.66 -2.93 15.87
C TYR A 118 -4.89 -1.86 16.65
N GLN A 119 -5.02 -1.80 17.97
CA GLN A 119 -4.20 -0.92 18.81
C GLN A 119 -2.72 -1.31 18.72
N TRP A 120 -1.84 -0.31 18.74
CA TRP A 120 -0.39 -0.52 18.76
C TRP A 120 0.07 -1.47 19.88
N SER A 121 -0.53 -1.38 21.07
CA SER A 121 -0.25 -2.27 22.20
C SER A 121 -0.55 -3.74 21.93
N GLN A 122 -1.43 -4.05 20.97
CA GLN A 122 -1.75 -5.41 20.54
C GLN A 122 -0.93 -5.81 19.31
N THR A 123 -0.95 -4.99 18.25
CA THR A 123 -0.31 -5.32 16.96
C THR A 123 1.21 -5.42 17.04
N THR A 124 1.84 -4.72 18.00
CA THR A 124 3.30 -4.77 18.20
C THR A 124 3.77 -5.92 19.09
N GLN A 125 2.88 -6.68 19.72
CA GLN A 125 3.27 -7.78 20.63
C GLN A 125 4.25 -8.78 20.00
N PRO A 126 4.08 -9.22 18.73
CA PRO A 126 5.05 -10.12 18.10
C PRO A 126 6.44 -9.49 17.96
N LEU A 127 6.51 -8.18 17.67
CA LEU A 127 7.77 -7.44 17.59
C LEU A 127 8.42 -7.28 18.96
N VAL A 128 7.63 -6.93 19.99
CA VAL A 128 8.12 -6.84 21.37
C VAL A 128 8.68 -8.19 21.84
N ALA A 129 7.96 -9.29 21.61
CA ALA A 129 8.40 -10.63 21.94
C ALA A 129 9.70 -11.01 21.23
N PHE A 130 9.84 -10.64 19.94
CA PHE A 130 11.07 -10.84 19.20
C PHE A 130 12.25 -10.03 19.79
N CYS A 131 12.04 -8.76 20.14
CA CYS A 131 13.08 -7.93 20.75
C CYS A 131 13.53 -8.45 22.12
N GLN A 132 12.64 -9.09 22.89
CA GLN A 132 12.97 -9.70 24.18
C GLN A 132 13.75 -11.02 24.04
N SER A 133 13.46 -11.80 22.99
CA SER A 133 14.09 -13.10 22.72
C SER A 133 14.47 -13.24 21.24
N PRO A 134 15.47 -12.49 20.75
CA PRO A 134 15.80 -12.48 19.34
C PRO A 134 16.37 -13.83 18.92
N ARG A 135 15.83 -14.37 17.83
CA ARG A 135 16.31 -15.61 17.20
C ARG A 135 16.73 -15.36 15.77
N PHE A 136 17.74 -16.09 15.33
CA PHE A 136 18.13 -16.06 13.93
C PHE A 136 17.08 -16.73 13.05
N ALA A 137 16.97 -16.26 11.81
CA ALA A 137 16.12 -16.90 10.82
C ALA A 137 16.57 -18.36 10.61
N PRO A 138 15.64 -19.33 10.40
CA PRO A 138 15.96 -20.76 10.31
C PRO A 138 16.90 -21.16 9.16
N ASP A 139 17.11 -20.25 8.21
CA ASP A 139 17.95 -20.34 7.04
C ASP A 139 19.33 -19.64 7.23
N ARG A 140 19.58 -19.04 8.40
CA ARG A 140 20.89 -18.48 8.72
C ARG A 140 21.95 -19.59 8.69
N GLY A 141 22.90 -19.48 7.77
CA GLY A 141 23.95 -20.48 7.52
C GLY A 141 23.56 -21.57 6.51
N LYS A 142 22.31 -21.61 6.04
CA LYS A 142 21.84 -22.52 4.97
C LYS A 142 21.84 -21.89 3.58
N LEU A 143 21.92 -20.55 3.50
CA LEU A 143 22.27 -19.88 2.26
C LEU A 143 23.66 -20.37 1.86
N LYS A 144 23.74 -21.22 0.83
CA LYS A 144 25.01 -21.47 0.15
C LYS A 144 25.59 -20.10 -0.14
N LYS A 145 26.83 -19.84 0.28
CA LYS A 145 27.61 -18.75 -0.31
C LYS A 145 27.53 -19.02 -1.80
N VAL A 146 26.70 -18.26 -2.52
CA VAL A 146 26.85 -18.15 -3.95
C VAL A 146 28.21 -17.51 -4.06
N SER A 147 29.23 -18.33 -4.32
CA SER A 147 30.41 -17.82 -4.95
C SER A 147 29.86 -17.17 -6.20
N LEU A 148 29.78 -15.85 -6.20
CA LEU A 148 29.95 -15.09 -7.42
C LEU A 148 31.37 -15.48 -7.89
N ASN A 149 31.50 -16.69 -8.45
CA ASN A 149 32.55 -16.99 -9.38
C ASN A 149 32.31 -15.93 -10.42
N THR A 150 33.16 -14.90 -10.34
CA THR A 150 33.33 -13.82 -11.26
C THR A 150 32.63 -14.19 -12.55
N PHE A 151 31.40 -13.71 -12.74
CA PHE A 151 30.96 -13.49 -14.11
C PHE A 151 32.08 -12.63 -14.64
N GLU A 152 32.91 -13.22 -15.50
CA GLU A 152 33.99 -12.51 -16.15
C GLU A 152 33.35 -11.29 -16.78
N ALA A 153 33.40 -10.15 -16.11
CA ALA A 153 32.90 -8.89 -16.62
C ALA A 153 33.67 -8.51 -17.91
N SER A 154 34.77 -9.20 -18.20
CA SER A 154 35.51 -9.22 -19.45
C SER A 154 34.78 -9.90 -20.62
N GLN A 155 33.79 -10.76 -20.39
CA GLN A 155 33.02 -11.43 -21.47
C GLN A 155 31.82 -10.61 -21.95
N VAL A 156 31.27 -9.71 -21.11
CA VAL A 156 30.12 -8.85 -21.48
C VAL A 156 30.57 -7.50 -22.04
N ILE A 157 31.79 -7.04 -21.74
CA ILE A 157 32.31 -5.75 -22.22
C ILE A 157 33.33 -6.00 -23.35
N LYS A 158 32.85 -6.33 -24.55
CA LYS A 158 33.70 -6.25 -25.76
C LYS A 158 33.48 -4.98 -26.58
N GLU A 159 32.37 -4.26 -26.42
CA GLU A 159 32.14 -3.05 -27.21
C GLU A 159 31.50 -1.93 -26.38
N LYS A 160 32.16 -0.76 -26.42
CA LYS A 160 31.62 0.51 -25.93
C LYS A 160 30.54 0.96 -26.92
N PRO A 161 29.25 1.11 -26.54
CA PRO A 161 28.25 1.67 -27.42
C PRO A 161 28.65 3.12 -27.74
N SER A 162 28.76 3.43 -29.04
CA SER A 162 29.28 4.71 -29.54
C SER A 162 28.44 5.94 -29.14
N SER A 163 27.28 5.75 -28.50
CA SER A 163 26.31 6.81 -28.18
C SER A 163 25.84 6.86 -26.72
N SER A 164 26.60 6.33 -25.75
CA SER A 164 26.20 6.43 -24.34
C SER A 164 26.58 7.78 -23.70
N ARG A 165 25.58 8.55 -23.24
CA ARG A 165 25.73 9.75 -22.38
C ARG A 165 26.17 9.43 -20.94
N PHE A 166 26.43 8.16 -20.63
CA PHE A 166 26.78 7.71 -19.29
C PHE A 166 28.31 7.71 -19.10
N PRO A 167 28.86 8.36 -18.06
CA PRO A 167 30.29 8.36 -17.82
C PRO A 167 30.78 6.95 -17.46
N TRP A 168 31.54 6.33 -18.36
CA TRP A 168 32.11 4.98 -18.18
C TRP A 168 33.02 4.84 -16.94
N SER A 169 33.57 5.95 -16.45
CA SER A 169 34.35 6.01 -15.20
C SER A 169 33.54 5.65 -13.96
N ILE A 170 32.25 6.01 -13.91
CA ILE A 170 31.36 5.74 -12.78
C ILE A 170 30.98 4.25 -12.74
N PHE A 171 30.71 3.66 -13.90
CA PHE A 171 30.33 2.25 -14.03
C PHE A 171 31.46 1.31 -13.55
N LEU A 172 32.71 1.61 -13.90
CA LEU A 172 33.87 0.83 -13.45
C LEU A 172 34.12 0.94 -11.94
N SER A 173 33.80 2.08 -11.31
CA SER A 173 33.95 2.25 -9.86
C SER A 173 32.96 1.40 -9.05
N ILE A 174 31.73 1.23 -9.55
CA ILE A 174 30.69 0.41 -8.91
C ILE A 174 31.10 -1.07 -8.92
N VAL A 175 31.64 -1.56 -10.04
CA VAL A 175 32.09 -2.95 -10.17
C VAL A 175 33.27 -3.24 -9.23
N ARG A 176 34.20 -2.29 -9.09
CA ARG A 176 35.42 -2.47 -8.28
C ARG A 176 35.17 -2.49 -6.77
N ASN A 177 34.14 -1.79 -6.29
CA ASN A 177 33.85 -1.67 -4.86
C ASN A 177 33.05 -2.85 -4.26
N SER A 178 32.71 -3.87 -5.06
CA SER A 178 32.06 -5.10 -4.58
C SER A 178 33.01 -6.05 -3.82
N LYS A 179 34.32 -5.76 -3.80
CA LYS A 179 35.34 -6.53 -3.07
C LYS A 179 35.73 -5.83 -1.76
N GLY A 180 34.85 -5.93 -0.76
CA GLY A 180 35.28 -5.86 0.65
C GLY A 180 34.60 -4.78 1.50
N ARG A 181 33.60 -5.20 2.28
CA ARG A 181 33.49 -5.06 3.75
C ARG A 181 32.03 -5.30 4.18
N TRP A 182 31.82 -6.41 4.88
CA TRP A 182 30.96 -6.57 6.06
C TRP A 182 31.70 -7.53 7.00
#